data_AF-A0A9Q1FVJ2-F1
#
_entry.id   AF-A0A9Q1FVJ2-F1
#
_cell.length_a   1.000
_cell.length_b   1.000
_cell.length_c   1.000
_cell.angle_alpha   90.00
_cell.angle_beta   90.00
_cell.angle_gamma   90.00
#
_symmetry.space_group_name_H-M   'P 1'
#
loop_
_entity.id
_entity.type
_entity.pdbx_description
1 polymer ?
#
loop_
_entity_poly.entity_id
_entity_poly.type
_entity_poly.pdbx_seq_one_letter_code
_entity_poly.pdbx_strand_id
1 'polypeptide(L)'
;AEIILGNIIKKKCWRRSSLVITTKLYWGGKAETERGLSRKHIIEGLKGSLQRMQLEYVDVVFANRPDSNTPMEEIVRAMTYVINQGMAMYWGTSRWTAMEIMEAYSVARQFNMIPPVCEQAEYHLFQREKVEVQLPELYHKIGVGAMTWSPLACGIITGKYENGIPETSRASMKSYQWLKEKIVSDDGRKQQAKLKELGHIAEKLGCTLPQLAVAWCLRNEGVSSVLLGTSNPEQLTENLGAIQVLPKMTSHIVSDIDHILGNRPYKH
;
A
#
# COMPACT_ATOMS: atom_id res chain seq x y z
N ALA A 1 4.32 16.31 -1.82
CA ALA A 1 5.00 15.05 -1.46
C ALA A 1 6.24 14.81 -2.33
N GLU A 2 6.08 14.66 -3.66
CA GLU A 2 7.18 14.37 -4.60
C GLU A 2 8.35 15.38 -4.53
N ILE A 3 8.07 16.69 -4.49
CA ILE A 3 9.10 17.74 -4.36
C ILE A 3 9.93 17.57 -3.09
N ILE A 4 9.29 17.25 -1.96
CA ILE A 4 9.96 17.06 -0.68
C ILE A 4 10.88 15.84 -0.74
N LEU A 5 10.38 14.72 -1.27
CA LEU A 5 11.18 13.50 -1.43
C LEU A 5 12.40 13.74 -2.32
N GLY A 6 12.21 14.39 -3.48
CA GLY A 6 13.30 14.74 -4.40
C GLY A 6 14.37 15.60 -3.74
N ASN A 7 13.94 16.64 -3.00
CA ASN A 7 14.86 17.51 -2.25
C ASN A 7 15.66 16.74 -1.19
N ILE A 8 15.03 15.78 -0.49
CA ILE A 8 15.72 14.94 0.50
C ILE A 8 16.78 14.07 -0.17
N ILE A 9 16.43 13.35 -1.25
CA ILE A 9 17.35 12.48 -1.98
C ILE A 9 18.56 13.28 -2.47
N LYS A 10 18.30 14.44 -3.11
CA LYS A 10 19.33 15.34 -3.61
C LYS A 10 20.22 15.89 -2.49
N LYS A 11 19.63 16.35 -1.39
CA LYS A 11 20.39 16.89 -0.24
C LYS A 11 21.24 15.83 0.44
N LYS A 12 20.76 14.58 0.51
CA LYS A 12 21.48 13.47 1.13
C LYS A 12 22.56 12.86 0.25
N CYS A 13 22.56 13.16 -1.06
CA CYS A 13 23.48 12.59 -2.04
C CYS A 13 23.55 11.05 -1.97
N TRP A 14 22.43 10.39 -1.66
CA TRP A 14 22.38 8.93 -1.68
C TRP A 14 22.51 8.44 -3.12
N ARG A 15 23.22 7.32 -3.30
CA ARG A 15 23.37 6.70 -4.62
C ARG A 15 22.00 6.32 -5.15
N ARG A 16 21.64 6.77 -6.36
CA ARG A 16 20.36 6.40 -6.99
C ARG A 16 20.18 4.88 -7.09
N SER A 17 21.27 4.15 -7.31
CA SER A 17 21.31 2.69 -7.38
C SER A 17 21.06 1.95 -6.06
N SER A 18 21.08 2.65 -4.91
CA SER A 18 20.74 2.05 -3.61
C SER A 18 19.32 2.38 -3.13
N LEU A 19 18.51 3.02 -3.98
CA LEU A 19 17.15 3.43 -3.64
C LEU A 19 16.14 2.75 -4.56
N VAL A 20 14.99 2.40 -3.99
CA VAL A 20 13.80 1.99 -4.75
C VAL A 20 12.73 3.07 -4.55
N ILE A 21 12.50 3.88 -5.58
CA ILE A 21 11.54 4.97 -5.60
C ILE A 21 10.32 4.54 -6.41
N THR A 22 9.14 4.70 -5.83
CA THR A 22 7.88 4.42 -6.51
C THR A 22 6.99 5.66 -6.50
N THR A 23 6.22 5.85 -7.56
CA THR A 23 5.16 6.87 -7.62
C THR A 23 3.89 6.28 -8.23
N LYS A 24 2.76 6.98 -8.06
CA LYS A 24 1.45 6.50 -8.52
C LYS A 24 0.76 7.58 -9.36
N LEU A 25 0.16 7.17 -10.47
CA LEU A 25 -0.52 8.06 -11.42
C LEU A 25 -2.01 7.76 -11.44
N TYR A 26 -2.82 8.82 -11.42
CA TYR A 26 -4.24 8.82 -11.76
C TYR A 26 -4.82 10.24 -11.67
N TRP A 27 -4.39 11.01 -10.66
CA TRP A 27 -4.82 12.40 -10.46
C TRP A 27 -3.59 13.31 -10.57
N GLY A 28 -3.49 14.07 -11.66
CA GLY A 28 -2.39 15.00 -11.88
C GLY A 28 -2.80 16.48 -11.92
N GLY A 29 -4.09 16.78 -12.01
CA GLY A 29 -4.57 18.16 -12.10
C GLY A 29 -6.10 18.28 -12.09
N LYS A 30 -6.59 19.47 -12.44
CA LYS A 30 -8.02 19.81 -12.41
C LYS A 30 -8.70 19.58 -13.75
N ALA A 31 -7.97 19.72 -14.85
CA ALA A 31 -8.53 19.54 -16.18
C ALA A 31 -8.92 18.08 -16.43
N GLU A 32 -9.86 17.86 -17.34
CA GLU A 32 -10.36 16.51 -17.64
C GLU A 32 -9.25 15.57 -18.12
N THR A 33 -8.31 16.09 -18.91
CA THR A 33 -7.15 15.32 -19.40
C THR A 33 -6.02 15.15 -18.38
N GLU A 34 -6.14 15.74 -17.19
CA GLU A 34 -5.15 15.64 -16.11
C GLU A 34 -5.53 14.56 -15.08
N ARG A 35 -6.34 13.58 -15.48
CA ARG A 35 -6.67 12.39 -14.68
C ARG A 35 -6.79 11.11 -15.52
N GLY A 36 -6.93 9.97 -14.85
CA GLY A 36 -7.16 8.66 -15.45
C GLY A 36 -5.88 7.91 -15.78
N LEU A 37 -5.98 6.91 -16.66
CA LEU A 37 -4.89 6.06 -17.12
C LEU A 37 -4.73 6.08 -18.65
N SER A 38 -5.27 7.10 -19.31
CA SER A 38 -4.99 7.33 -20.73
C SER A 38 -3.49 7.45 -20.99
N ARG A 39 -3.06 7.10 -22.21
CA ARG A 39 -1.66 7.24 -22.64
C ARG A 39 -1.16 8.67 -22.45
N LYS A 40 -1.99 9.67 -22.76
CA LYS A 40 -1.69 11.08 -22.53
C LYS A 40 -1.34 11.32 -21.07
N HIS A 41 -2.23 10.92 -20.15
CA HIS A 41 -2.04 11.18 -18.73
C HIS A 41 -0.88 10.39 -18.11
N ILE A 42 -0.68 9.12 -18.50
CA ILE A 42 0.44 8.32 -18.00
C ILE A 42 1.77 8.97 -18.35
N ILE A 43 1.95 9.39 -19.62
CA ILE A 43 3.21 9.98 -20.08
C ILE A 43 3.41 11.37 -19.46
N GLU A 44 2.41 12.26 -19.56
CA GLU A 44 2.52 13.63 -19.04
C GLU A 44 2.62 13.66 -17.51
N GLY A 45 1.81 12.83 -16.84
CA GLY A 45 1.82 12.67 -15.39
C GLY A 45 3.16 12.18 -14.87
N LEU A 46 3.73 11.13 -15.48
CA LEU A 46 5.04 10.61 -15.08
C LEU A 46 6.15 11.63 -15.32
N LYS A 47 6.16 12.33 -16.47
CA LYS A 47 7.13 13.41 -16.73
C LYS A 47 7.06 14.48 -15.65
N GLY A 48 5.86 14.92 -15.30
CA GLY A 48 5.66 15.90 -14.22
C GLY A 48 6.13 15.39 -12.86
N SER A 49 5.87 14.12 -12.54
CA SER A 49 6.34 13.47 -11.31
C SER A 49 7.87 13.41 -11.23
N LEU A 50 8.53 12.97 -12.30
CA LEU A 50 9.99 12.90 -12.40
C LEU A 50 10.64 14.28 -12.25
N GLN A 51 10.07 15.30 -12.91
CA GLN A 51 10.53 16.69 -12.76
C GLN A 51 10.42 17.16 -11.31
N ARG A 52 9.28 16.93 -10.64
CA ARG A 52 9.09 17.30 -9.23
C ARG A 52 10.06 16.57 -8.30
N MET A 53 10.33 15.29 -8.56
CA MET A 53 11.29 14.49 -7.78
C MET A 53 12.75 14.78 -8.13
N GLN A 54 13.03 15.49 -9.23
CA GLN A 54 14.38 15.68 -9.77
C GLN A 54 15.09 14.33 -10.03
N LEU A 55 14.35 13.37 -10.62
CA LEU A 55 14.86 12.04 -10.97
C LEU A 55 14.67 11.79 -12.46
N GLU A 56 15.57 11.01 -13.06
CA GLU A 56 15.43 10.56 -14.45
C GLU A 56 14.41 9.43 -14.58
N TYR A 57 14.33 8.56 -13.57
CA TYR A 57 13.41 7.43 -13.52
C TYR A 57 12.95 7.09 -12.11
N VAL A 58 11.78 6.47 -12.02
CA VAL A 58 11.32 5.72 -10.83
C VAL A 58 11.56 4.22 -11.02
N ASP A 59 11.75 3.47 -9.95
CA ASP A 59 11.90 2.02 -10.05
C ASP A 59 10.57 1.36 -10.41
N VAL A 60 9.47 1.83 -9.82
CA VAL A 60 8.12 1.35 -10.17
C VAL A 60 7.13 2.50 -10.30
N VAL A 61 6.47 2.58 -11.46
CA VAL A 61 5.31 3.46 -11.65
C VAL A 61 4.01 2.65 -11.47
N PHE A 62 3.10 3.13 -10.63
CA PHE A 62 1.84 2.45 -10.36
C PHE A 62 0.65 3.16 -11.00
N ALA A 63 -0.28 2.39 -11.56
CA ALA A 63 -1.66 2.84 -11.74
C ALA A 63 -2.33 2.94 -10.37
N ASN A 64 -2.68 4.15 -9.90
CA ASN A 64 -3.11 4.37 -8.50
C ASN A 64 -4.46 3.71 -8.16
N ARG A 65 -5.32 3.52 -9.16
CA ARG A 65 -6.63 2.86 -9.13
C ARG A 65 -7.00 2.41 -10.56
N PRO A 66 -8.00 1.53 -10.75
CA PRO A 66 -8.54 1.24 -12.08
C PRO A 66 -9.14 2.48 -12.75
N ASP A 67 -9.13 2.50 -14.07
CA ASP A 67 -9.78 3.50 -14.91
C ASP A 67 -10.76 2.83 -15.88
N SER A 68 -12.06 2.97 -15.61
CA SER A 68 -13.12 2.40 -16.45
C SER A 68 -13.27 3.10 -17.80
N ASN A 69 -12.64 4.27 -17.99
CA ASN A 69 -12.76 5.07 -19.21
C ASN A 69 -11.61 4.86 -20.20
N THR A 70 -10.56 4.12 -19.81
CA THR A 70 -9.41 3.82 -20.66
C THR A 70 -9.31 2.32 -20.90
N PRO A 71 -9.27 1.83 -22.16
CA PRO A 71 -9.10 0.42 -22.46
C PRO A 71 -7.78 -0.14 -21.89
N MET A 72 -7.81 -1.39 -21.41
CA MET A 72 -6.65 -2.06 -20.82
C MET A 72 -5.43 -2.07 -21.76
N GLU A 73 -5.66 -2.29 -23.05
CA GLU A 73 -4.60 -2.26 -24.07
C GLU A 73 -3.85 -0.93 -24.09
N GLU A 74 -4.57 0.20 -24.02
CA GLU A 74 -3.96 1.53 -24.01
C GLU A 74 -3.11 1.72 -22.74
N ILE A 75 -3.63 1.31 -21.58
CA ILE A 75 -2.94 1.41 -20.29
C ILE A 75 -1.62 0.62 -20.34
N VAL A 76 -1.68 -0.66 -20.75
CA VAL A 76 -0.51 -1.55 -20.80
C VAL A 76 0.52 -1.05 -21.82
N ARG A 77 0.09 -0.57 -22.99
CA ARG A 77 1.00 0.04 -23.99
C ARG A 77 1.64 1.32 -23.48
N ALA A 78 0.91 2.16 -22.74
CA ALA A 78 1.44 3.38 -22.16
C ALA A 78 2.47 3.11 -21.05
N MET A 79 2.18 2.15 -20.17
CA MET A 79 3.12 1.70 -19.14
C MET A 79 4.37 1.08 -19.74
N THR A 80 4.21 0.22 -20.76
CA THR A 80 5.33 -0.37 -21.51
C THR A 80 6.17 0.72 -22.19
N TYR A 81 5.53 1.72 -22.77
CA TYR A 81 6.22 2.83 -23.41
C TYR A 81 7.09 3.61 -22.41
N VAL A 82 6.57 4.00 -21.24
CA VAL A 82 7.38 4.77 -20.28
C VAL A 82 8.56 3.97 -19.73
N ILE A 83 8.43 2.63 -19.64
CA ILE A 83 9.55 1.75 -19.30
C ILE A 83 10.60 1.74 -20.41
N ASN A 84 10.18 1.53 -21.66
CA ASN A 84 11.09 1.51 -22.81
C ASN A 84 11.77 2.87 -23.06
N GLN A 85 11.18 3.98 -22.60
CA GLN A 85 11.80 5.30 -22.61
C GLN A 85 12.74 5.56 -21.42
N GLY A 86 12.94 4.57 -20.54
CA GLY A 86 13.80 4.69 -19.36
C GLY A 86 13.24 5.61 -18.28
N MET A 87 11.94 5.93 -18.29
CA MET A 87 11.30 6.78 -17.27
C MET A 87 10.86 5.97 -16.03
N ALA A 88 10.72 4.66 -16.19
CA ALA A 88 10.47 3.72 -15.12
C ALA A 88 11.22 2.40 -15.38
N MET A 89 11.60 1.66 -14.35
CA MET A 89 12.17 0.31 -14.52
C MET A 89 11.06 -0.74 -14.68
N TYR A 90 10.01 -0.63 -13.87
CA TYR A 90 8.86 -1.52 -13.87
C TYR A 90 7.55 -0.73 -13.69
N TRP A 91 6.42 -1.41 -13.85
CA TRP A 91 5.13 -0.86 -13.48
C TRP A 91 4.30 -1.83 -12.65
N GLY A 92 3.33 -1.29 -11.93
CA GLY A 92 2.44 -2.06 -11.08
C GLY A 92 1.03 -1.48 -11.04
N THR A 93 0.16 -2.21 -10.34
CA THR A 93 -1.24 -1.87 -10.13
C THR A 93 -1.49 -1.48 -8.67
N SER A 94 -2.56 -0.75 -8.38
CA SER A 94 -2.97 -0.43 -7.01
C SER A 94 -4.48 -0.35 -6.96
N ARG A 95 -5.10 -1.10 -6.04
CA ARG A 95 -6.56 -1.20 -5.87
C ARG A 95 -7.27 -1.90 -7.03
N TRP A 96 -6.54 -2.62 -7.86
CA TRP A 96 -7.11 -3.40 -8.96
C TRP A 96 -7.64 -4.74 -8.45
N THR A 97 -8.73 -5.23 -9.02
CA THR A 97 -9.21 -6.58 -8.76
C THR A 97 -8.25 -7.61 -9.36
N ALA A 98 -8.30 -8.86 -8.88
CA ALA A 98 -7.49 -9.93 -9.47
C ALA A 98 -7.81 -10.15 -10.96
N MET A 99 -9.07 -9.91 -11.36
CA MET A 99 -9.51 -9.98 -12.75
C MET A 99 -8.82 -8.91 -13.61
N GLU A 100 -8.82 -7.65 -13.20
CA GLU A 100 -8.18 -6.56 -13.95
C GLU A 100 -6.65 -6.75 -14.06
N ILE A 101 -6.01 -7.28 -13.00
CA ILE A 101 -4.57 -7.60 -13.04
C ILE A 101 -4.29 -8.72 -14.06
N MET A 102 -5.14 -9.75 -14.09
CA MET A 102 -5.03 -10.83 -15.08
C MET A 102 -5.31 -10.33 -16.50
N GLU A 103 -6.25 -9.40 -16.67
CA GLU A 103 -6.52 -8.75 -17.96
C GLU A 103 -5.30 -7.99 -18.46
N ALA A 104 -4.65 -7.19 -17.60
CA ALA A 104 -3.40 -6.51 -17.94
C ALA A 104 -2.30 -7.49 -18.35
N TYR A 105 -2.17 -8.62 -17.63
CA TYR A 105 -1.24 -9.67 -17.98
C TYR A 105 -1.59 -10.32 -19.34
N SER A 106 -2.87 -10.60 -19.59
CA SER A 106 -3.35 -11.19 -20.85
C SER A 106 -3.03 -10.28 -22.04
N VAL A 107 -3.36 -8.98 -21.93
CA VAL A 107 -3.00 -7.96 -22.92
C VAL A 107 -1.49 -7.92 -23.14
N ALA A 108 -0.70 -7.96 -22.06
CA ALA A 108 0.76 -7.94 -22.17
C ALA A 108 1.29 -9.15 -22.94
N ARG A 109 0.77 -10.35 -22.69
CA ARG A 109 1.15 -11.55 -23.43
C ARG A 109 0.70 -11.52 -24.88
N GLN A 110 -0.53 -11.09 -25.15
CA GLN A 110 -1.10 -11.03 -26.49
C GLN A 110 -0.31 -10.10 -27.42
N PHE A 111 0.12 -8.95 -26.91
CA PHE A 111 0.77 -7.91 -27.71
C PHE A 111 2.28 -7.78 -27.47
N ASN A 112 2.90 -8.73 -26.77
CA ASN A 112 4.32 -8.70 -26.40
C ASN A 112 4.73 -7.39 -25.69
N MET A 113 3.92 -6.97 -24.72
CA MET A 113 4.14 -5.81 -23.86
C MET A 113 4.65 -6.26 -22.49
N ILE A 114 5.02 -5.29 -21.63
CA ILE A 114 5.56 -5.57 -20.30
C ILE A 114 4.41 -5.75 -19.32
N PRO A 115 4.26 -6.89 -18.62
CA PRO A 115 3.22 -7.09 -17.60
C PRO A 115 3.53 -6.34 -16.29
N PRO A 116 2.53 -6.08 -15.43
CA PRO A 116 2.77 -5.48 -14.12
C PRO A 116 3.50 -6.46 -13.20
N VAL A 117 4.39 -5.96 -12.34
CA VAL A 117 5.20 -6.80 -11.43
C VAL A 117 4.68 -6.85 -10.00
N CYS A 118 3.81 -5.92 -9.63
CA CYS A 118 3.35 -5.74 -8.26
C CYS A 118 1.95 -5.16 -8.21
N GLU A 119 1.13 -5.60 -7.25
CA GLU A 119 -0.09 -4.93 -6.82
C GLU A 119 0.13 -4.24 -5.46
N GLN A 120 -0.29 -2.97 -5.37
CA GLN A 120 -0.28 -2.19 -4.14
C GLN A 120 -1.65 -2.25 -3.44
N ALA A 121 -1.79 -3.17 -2.48
CA ALA A 121 -3.07 -3.49 -1.83
C ALA A 121 -3.15 -3.06 -0.36
N GLU A 122 -4.36 -2.72 0.12
CA GLU A 122 -4.60 -2.48 1.54
C GLU A 122 -4.47 -3.80 2.30
N TYR A 123 -3.65 -3.81 3.36
CA TYR A 123 -3.54 -4.98 4.23
C TYR A 123 -3.30 -4.57 5.67
N HIS A 124 -4.18 -5.04 6.54
CA HIS A 124 -4.08 -4.86 7.98
C HIS A 124 -5.05 -5.82 8.68
N LEU A 125 -5.04 -5.84 10.02
CA LEU A 125 -5.86 -6.75 10.84
C LEU A 125 -7.35 -6.77 10.44
N PHE A 126 -7.89 -5.63 10.02
CA PHE A 126 -9.30 -5.50 9.58
C PHE A 126 -9.55 -5.53 8.06
N GLN A 127 -8.53 -5.74 7.22
CA GLN A 127 -8.65 -5.81 5.75
C GLN A 127 -7.68 -6.86 5.23
N ARG A 128 -8.20 -8.06 4.94
CA ARG A 128 -7.37 -9.27 4.78
C ARG A 128 -7.58 -10.02 3.47
N GLU A 129 -8.82 -10.11 3.03
CA GLU A 129 -9.31 -11.05 2.02
C GLU A 129 -8.49 -11.00 0.72
N LYS A 130 -8.38 -9.84 0.05
CA LYS A 130 -7.58 -9.69 -1.16
C LYS A 130 -6.12 -10.18 -1.02
N VAL A 131 -5.43 -9.81 0.05
CA VAL A 131 -3.99 -10.11 0.20
C VAL A 131 -3.75 -11.55 0.68
N GLU A 132 -4.66 -12.12 1.48
CA GLU A 132 -4.51 -13.48 2.00
C GLU A 132 -5.08 -14.56 1.06
N VAL A 133 -5.96 -14.20 0.13
CA VAL A 133 -6.65 -15.14 -0.77
C VAL A 133 -6.34 -14.89 -2.24
N GLN A 134 -6.51 -13.66 -2.73
CA GLN A 134 -6.40 -13.39 -4.17
C GLN A 134 -4.95 -13.19 -4.65
N LEU A 135 -4.13 -12.43 -3.91
CA LEU A 135 -2.76 -12.13 -4.32
C LEU A 135 -1.83 -13.35 -4.36
N PRO A 136 -1.90 -14.34 -3.45
CA PRO A 136 -1.10 -15.56 -3.55
C PRO A 136 -1.35 -16.31 -4.87
N GLU A 137 -2.60 -16.38 -5.32
CA GLU A 137 -2.95 -17.00 -6.61
C GLU A 137 -2.33 -16.23 -7.79
N LEU A 138 -2.36 -14.90 -7.77
CA LEU A 138 -1.71 -14.08 -8.80
C LEU A 138 -0.19 -14.25 -8.79
N TYR A 139 0.43 -14.33 -7.61
CA TYR A 139 1.86 -14.61 -7.49
C TYR A 139 2.21 -15.95 -8.13
N HIS A 140 1.49 -17.02 -7.80
CA HIS A 140 1.75 -18.36 -8.35
C HIS A 140 1.49 -18.46 -9.86
N LYS A 141 0.46 -17.76 -10.39
CA LYS A 141 0.09 -17.86 -11.81
C LYS A 141 0.92 -16.96 -12.72
N ILE A 142 1.23 -15.74 -12.29
CA ILE A 142 1.82 -14.71 -13.15
C ILE A 142 2.99 -13.94 -12.52
N GLY A 143 3.41 -14.30 -11.30
CA GLY A 143 4.57 -13.72 -10.62
C GLY A 143 4.36 -12.32 -10.06
N VAL A 144 3.11 -11.85 -9.93
CA VAL A 144 2.81 -10.52 -9.35
C VAL A 144 3.02 -10.54 -7.84
N GLY A 145 3.94 -9.71 -7.35
CA GLY A 145 4.19 -9.53 -5.92
C GLY A 145 3.17 -8.61 -5.24
N ALA A 146 3.16 -8.61 -3.90
CA ALA A 146 2.30 -7.76 -3.10
C ALA A 146 3.11 -6.72 -2.29
N MET A 147 2.82 -5.44 -2.51
CA MET A 147 3.32 -4.35 -1.67
C MET A 147 2.13 -3.75 -0.93
N THR A 148 2.07 -3.89 0.40
CA THR A 148 0.87 -3.52 1.13
C THR A 148 0.92 -2.11 1.70
N TRP A 149 -0.25 -1.51 1.95
CA TRP A 149 -0.36 -0.17 2.52
C TRP A 149 -1.40 -0.08 3.64
N SER A 150 -1.31 1.00 4.42
CA SER A 150 -2.10 1.24 5.63
C SER A 150 -2.07 0.10 6.65
N PRO A 151 -0.90 -0.45 7.04
CA PRO A 151 -0.83 -1.55 8.02
C PRO A 151 -1.47 -1.22 9.37
N LEU A 152 -1.57 0.07 9.70
CA LEU A 152 -2.21 0.57 10.92
C LEU A 152 -3.61 1.16 10.69
N ALA A 153 -4.22 0.91 9.53
CA ALA A 153 -5.53 1.43 9.11
C ALA A 153 -5.67 2.94 9.37
N CYS A 154 -4.78 3.75 8.78
CA CYS A 154 -4.70 5.20 9.00
C CYS A 154 -4.46 5.62 10.47
N GLY A 155 -3.94 4.72 11.30
CA GLY A 155 -3.68 4.93 12.73
C GLY A 155 -4.77 4.39 13.64
N ILE A 156 -5.84 3.79 13.11
CA ILE A 156 -6.90 3.17 13.90
C ILE A 156 -6.32 2.10 14.84
N ILE A 157 -5.40 1.29 14.31
CA ILE A 157 -4.82 0.14 15.02
C ILE A 157 -3.86 0.56 16.15
N THR A 158 -3.47 1.84 16.26
CA THR A 158 -2.61 2.28 17.36
C THR A 158 -3.34 2.42 18.70
N GLY A 159 -4.66 2.20 18.74
CA GLY A 159 -5.50 2.36 19.94
C GLY A 159 -5.77 3.82 20.35
N LYS A 160 -5.17 4.81 19.66
CA LYS A 160 -5.27 6.23 20.03
C LYS A 160 -6.67 6.83 19.93
N TYR A 161 -7.63 6.09 19.38
CA TYR A 161 -9.01 6.54 19.21
C TYR A 161 -9.99 5.92 20.22
N GLU A 162 -9.50 5.16 21.20
CA GLU A 162 -10.32 4.54 22.24
C GLU A 162 -11.18 5.58 22.99
N ASN A 163 -10.61 6.76 23.28
CA ASN A 163 -11.25 7.83 24.04
C ASN A 163 -11.67 9.03 23.16
N GLY A 164 -12.01 8.78 21.89
CA GLY A 164 -12.43 9.81 20.94
C GLY A 164 -11.35 10.20 19.93
N ILE A 165 -11.49 11.36 19.29
CA ILE A 165 -10.60 11.80 18.20
C ILE A 165 -9.57 12.81 18.74
N PRO A 166 -8.28 12.46 18.85
CA PRO A 166 -7.26 13.42 19.26
C PRO A 166 -7.08 14.54 18.24
N GLU A 167 -6.87 15.77 18.70
CA GLU A 167 -6.78 16.97 17.85
C GLU A 167 -5.63 16.93 16.84
N THR A 168 -4.51 16.29 17.19
CA THR A 168 -3.33 16.15 16.32
C THR A 168 -3.38 14.93 15.41
N SER A 169 -4.47 14.15 15.47
CA SER A 169 -4.60 12.90 14.73
C SER A 169 -4.96 13.12 13.26
N ARG A 170 -4.75 12.11 12.41
CA ARG A 170 -5.17 12.16 11.00
C ARG A 170 -6.69 12.39 10.84
N ALA A 171 -7.49 11.86 11.76
CA ALA A 171 -8.95 11.93 11.71
C ALA A 171 -9.52 13.30 12.12
N SER A 172 -8.72 14.21 12.69
CA SER A 172 -9.14 15.59 12.95
C SER A 172 -8.99 16.52 11.73
N MET A 173 -8.24 16.10 10.72
CA MET A 173 -7.96 16.90 9.53
C MET A 173 -9.22 17.02 8.63
N LYS A 174 -9.50 18.22 8.12
CA LYS A 174 -10.69 18.50 7.30
C LYS A 174 -10.85 17.56 6.09
N SER A 175 -9.75 17.20 5.43
CA SER A 175 -9.74 16.29 4.27
C SER A 175 -9.97 14.82 4.63
N TYR A 176 -10.09 14.48 5.92
CA TYR A 176 -10.21 13.11 6.44
C TYR A 176 -11.52 12.90 7.23
N GLN A 177 -12.56 13.69 6.95
CA GLN A 177 -13.87 13.54 7.59
C GLN A 177 -14.43 12.11 7.47
N TRP A 178 -14.23 11.45 6.32
CA TRP A 178 -14.59 10.04 6.11
C TRP A 178 -13.91 9.07 7.10
N LEU A 179 -12.69 9.39 7.55
CA LEU A 179 -11.96 8.56 8.53
C LEU A 179 -12.56 8.74 9.93
N LYS A 180 -12.92 9.97 10.28
CA LYS A 180 -13.64 10.27 11.52
C LYS A 180 -14.95 9.50 11.58
N GLU A 181 -15.75 9.55 10.52
CA GLU A 181 -17.01 8.81 10.39
C GLU A 181 -16.81 7.30 10.52
N LYS A 182 -15.77 6.75 9.88
CA LYS A 182 -15.40 5.33 10.02
C LYS A 182 -15.07 4.98 11.48
N ILE A 183 -14.31 5.80 12.20
CA ILE A 183 -13.92 5.56 13.59
C ILE A 183 -15.13 5.58 14.53
N VAL A 184 -16.04 6.54 14.36
CA VAL A 184 -17.21 6.69 15.25
C VAL A 184 -18.40 5.81 14.87
N SER A 185 -18.31 5.07 13.76
CA SER A 185 -19.31 4.08 13.36
C SER A 185 -19.38 2.90 14.34
N ASP A 186 -20.46 2.12 14.26
CA ASP A 186 -20.60 0.88 15.05
C ASP A 186 -19.46 -0.10 14.77
N ASP A 187 -19.07 -0.26 13.51
CA ASP A 187 -17.97 -1.15 13.14
C ASP A 187 -16.61 -0.61 13.61
N GLY A 188 -16.43 0.71 13.59
CA GLY A 188 -15.26 1.36 14.18
C GLY A 188 -15.14 1.09 15.68
N ARG A 189 -16.24 1.19 16.43
CA ARG A 189 -16.28 0.84 17.86
C ARG A 189 -15.97 -0.64 18.12
N LYS A 190 -16.54 -1.55 17.32
CA LYS A 190 -16.22 -2.99 17.40
C LYS A 190 -14.74 -3.26 17.14
N GLN A 191 -14.12 -2.54 16.18
CA GLN A 191 -12.68 -2.62 15.94
C GLN A 191 -11.89 -2.16 17.16
N GLN A 192 -12.26 -1.04 17.81
CA GLN A 192 -11.58 -0.57 19.03
C GLN A 192 -11.65 -1.60 20.17
N ALA A 193 -12.80 -2.26 20.36
CA ALA A 193 -12.93 -3.33 21.35
C ALA A 193 -11.94 -4.49 21.10
N LYS A 194 -11.83 -4.93 19.83
CA LYS A 194 -10.85 -5.96 19.43
C LYS A 194 -9.40 -5.50 19.63
N LEU A 195 -9.11 -4.23 19.39
CA LEU A 195 -7.77 -3.67 19.62
C LEU A 195 -7.36 -3.73 21.10
N LYS A 196 -8.32 -3.57 22.02
CA LYS A 196 -8.06 -3.72 23.46
C LYS A 196 -7.64 -5.15 23.80
N GLU A 197 -8.34 -6.15 23.26
CA GLU A 197 -7.98 -7.57 23.43
C GLU A 197 -6.61 -7.89 22.81
N LEU A 198 -6.32 -7.35 21.63
CA LEU A 198 -5.01 -7.48 20.99
C LEU A 198 -3.89 -6.77 21.77
N GLY A 199 -4.22 -5.72 22.53
CA GLY A 199 -3.31 -5.05 23.45
C GLY A 199 -2.70 -6.01 24.46
N HIS A 200 -3.50 -6.94 25.00
CA HIS A 200 -3.01 -7.97 25.92
C HIS A 200 -2.01 -8.94 25.27
N ILE A 201 -2.18 -9.24 23.98
CA ILE A 201 -1.19 -10.03 23.22
C ILE A 201 0.10 -9.22 23.05
N ALA A 202 -0.01 -7.94 22.69
CA ALA A 202 1.14 -7.07 22.52
C ALA A 202 1.97 -6.95 23.82
N GLU A 203 1.29 -6.78 24.97
CA GLU A 203 1.90 -6.77 26.30
C GLU A 203 2.65 -8.07 26.62
N LYS A 204 2.02 -9.23 26.40
CA LYS A 204 2.65 -10.54 26.60
C LYS A 204 3.91 -10.73 25.76
N LEU A 205 3.93 -10.18 24.54
CA LEU A 205 5.07 -10.24 23.64
C LEU A 205 6.13 -9.16 23.91
N GLY A 206 5.86 -8.23 24.83
CA GLY A 206 6.73 -7.11 25.16
C GLY A 206 6.89 -6.15 23.98
N CYS A 207 5.81 -5.84 23.27
CA CYS A 207 5.81 -4.95 22.11
C CYS A 207 4.60 -4.01 22.13
N THR A 208 4.61 -2.97 21.30
CA THR A 208 3.45 -2.10 21.14
C THR A 208 2.43 -2.69 20.15
N LEU A 209 1.17 -2.26 20.23
CA LEU A 209 0.14 -2.69 19.29
C LEU A 209 0.47 -2.34 17.82
N PRO A 210 1.06 -1.17 17.50
CA PRO A 210 1.59 -0.89 16.17
C PRO A 210 2.66 -1.89 15.71
N GLN A 211 3.60 -2.24 16.59
CA GLN A 211 4.64 -3.23 16.27
C GLN A 211 4.03 -4.61 16.00
N LEU A 212 3.08 -5.05 16.84
CA LEU A 212 2.35 -6.30 16.65
C LEU A 212 1.65 -6.33 15.29
N ALA A 213 0.93 -5.26 14.94
CA ALA A 213 0.17 -5.18 13.70
C ALA A 213 1.05 -5.17 12.44
N VAL A 214 2.16 -4.43 12.45
CA VAL A 214 3.11 -4.41 11.32
C VAL A 214 3.80 -5.77 11.19
N ALA A 215 4.24 -6.37 12.29
CA ALA A 215 4.85 -7.71 12.29
C ALA A 215 3.86 -8.76 11.79
N TRP A 216 2.60 -8.65 12.19
CA TRP A 216 1.52 -9.51 11.71
C TRP A 216 1.36 -9.38 10.19
N CYS A 217 1.42 -8.17 9.61
CA CYS A 217 1.35 -7.99 8.16
C CYS A 217 2.54 -8.65 7.45
N LEU A 218 3.75 -8.55 8.02
CA LEU A 218 4.98 -9.12 7.46
C LEU A 218 5.08 -10.65 7.62
N ARG A 219 4.27 -11.28 8.48
CA ARG A 219 4.28 -12.74 8.66
C ARG A 219 3.91 -13.50 7.39
N ASN A 220 3.18 -12.87 6.48
CA ASN A 220 2.75 -13.49 5.24
C ASN A 220 3.89 -13.38 4.22
N GLU A 221 4.53 -14.51 3.89
CA GLU A 221 5.62 -14.56 2.91
C GLU A 221 5.23 -14.06 1.51
N GLY A 222 3.92 -14.06 1.19
CA GLY A 222 3.42 -13.46 -0.05
C GLY A 222 3.46 -11.92 -0.07
N VAL A 223 3.66 -11.27 1.07
CA VAL A 223 3.83 -9.82 1.19
C VAL A 223 5.31 -9.47 1.07
N SER A 224 5.68 -8.86 -0.06
CA SER A 224 7.08 -8.48 -0.34
C SER A 224 7.54 -7.29 0.49
N SER A 225 6.65 -6.34 0.80
CA SER A 225 6.94 -5.17 1.62
C SER A 225 5.67 -4.55 2.20
N VAL A 226 5.78 -3.94 3.38
CA VAL A 226 4.71 -3.17 4.03
C VAL A 226 5.08 -1.68 4.03
N LEU A 227 4.27 -0.84 3.39
CA LEU A 227 4.48 0.61 3.37
C LEU A 227 4.04 1.26 4.67
N LEU A 228 5.02 1.75 5.45
CA LEU A 228 4.79 2.48 6.68
C LEU A 228 4.39 3.94 6.41
N GLY A 229 3.51 4.47 7.25
CA GLY A 229 3.13 5.89 7.24
C GLY A 229 3.15 6.46 8.64
N THR A 230 3.96 7.50 8.86
CA THR A 230 4.15 8.13 10.18
C THR A 230 4.08 9.64 10.07
N SER A 231 3.73 10.31 11.17
CA SER A 231 3.70 11.78 11.27
C SER A 231 4.87 12.36 12.05
N ASN A 232 5.64 11.51 12.75
CA ASN A 232 6.83 11.91 13.50
C ASN A 232 7.90 10.79 13.49
N PRO A 233 9.16 11.10 13.87
CA PRO A 233 10.25 10.13 13.93
C PRO A 233 10.06 9.02 14.97
N GLU A 234 9.37 9.30 16.07
CA GLU A 234 9.15 8.35 17.17
C GLU A 234 8.27 7.19 16.68
N GLN A 235 7.17 7.48 15.98
CA GLN A 235 6.32 6.48 15.34
C GLN A 235 7.08 5.65 14.31
N LEU A 236 8.03 6.25 13.57
CA LEU A 236 8.83 5.50 12.61
C LEU A 236 9.75 4.52 13.32
N THR A 237 10.43 4.98 14.36
CA THR A 237 11.31 4.15 15.18
C THR A 237 10.53 3.02 15.86
N GLU A 238 9.35 3.34 16.41
CA GLU A 238 8.43 2.36 16.99
C GLU A 238 8.05 1.29 15.95
N ASN A 239 7.56 1.70 14.78
CA ASN A 239 7.09 0.79 13.74
C ASN A 239 8.22 -0.07 13.16
N LEU A 240 9.45 0.45 13.04
CA LEU A 240 10.62 -0.35 12.65
C LEU A 240 10.95 -1.45 13.68
N GLY A 241 10.58 -1.22 14.94
CA GLY A 241 10.60 -2.19 16.03
C GLY A 241 9.77 -3.47 15.78
N ALA A 242 8.88 -3.46 14.79
CA ALA A 242 8.09 -4.63 14.41
C ALA A 242 8.95 -5.81 13.92
N ILE A 243 10.13 -5.53 13.38
CA ILE A 243 11.06 -6.57 12.89
C ILE A 243 11.49 -7.49 14.05
N GLN A 244 11.65 -6.97 15.26
CA GLN A 244 11.99 -7.74 16.45
C GLN A 244 10.81 -8.57 16.99
N VAL A 245 9.58 -8.27 16.56
CA VAL A 245 8.38 -9.01 16.93
C VAL A 245 8.12 -10.18 15.96
N LEU A 246 8.56 -10.06 14.71
CA LEU A 246 8.31 -11.07 13.67
C LEU A 246 8.72 -12.51 14.09
N PRO A 247 9.89 -12.76 14.71
CA PRO A 247 10.27 -14.10 15.17
C PRO A 247 9.37 -14.66 16.28
N LYS A 248 8.64 -13.80 17.00
CA LYS A 248 7.71 -14.18 18.08
C LYS A 248 6.31 -14.54 17.54
N MET A 249 6.06 -14.34 16.24
CA MET A 249 4.77 -14.57 15.58
C MET A 249 4.54 -16.08 15.34
N THR A 250 4.43 -16.86 16.41
CA THR A 250 4.18 -18.31 16.34
C THR A 250 2.77 -18.62 15.84
N SER A 251 2.52 -19.86 15.42
CA SER A 251 1.19 -20.33 15.01
C SER A 251 0.13 -20.13 16.10
N HIS A 252 0.50 -20.29 17.38
CA HIS A 252 -0.38 -20.04 18.52
C HIS A 252 -0.79 -18.56 18.59
N ILE A 253 0.18 -17.63 18.53
CA ILE A 253 -0.10 -16.19 18.55
C ILE A 253 -0.98 -15.78 17.36
N VAL A 254 -0.70 -16.31 16.17
CA VAL A 254 -1.52 -16.05 14.98
C VAL A 254 -2.95 -16.57 15.17
N SER A 255 -3.12 -17.75 15.77
CA SER A 255 -4.42 -18.31 16.08
C SER A 255 -5.21 -17.46 17.08
N ASP A 256 -4.54 -16.96 18.13
CA ASP A 256 -5.18 -16.06 19.11
C ASP A 256 -5.64 -14.76 18.46
N ILE A 257 -4.80 -14.18 17.60
CA ILE A 257 -5.15 -12.98 16.82
C ILE A 257 -6.33 -13.29 15.88
N ASP A 258 -6.32 -14.41 15.17
CA ASP A 258 -7.43 -14.83 14.30
C ASP A 258 -8.74 -15.00 15.08
N HIS A 259 -8.68 -15.57 16.29
CA HIS A 259 -9.84 -15.73 17.17
C HIS A 259 -10.45 -14.38 17.58
N ILE A 260 -9.62 -13.44 18.06
CA ILE A 260 -10.06 -12.09 18.45
C ILE A 260 -10.64 -11.34 17.23
N LEU A 261 -9.96 -11.42 16.09
CA LEU A 261 -10.38 -10.72 14.89
C LEU A 261 -11.65 -11.31 14.28
N GLY A 262 -11.85 -12.63 14.36
CA GLY A 262 -13.03 -13.31 13.84
C GLY A 262 -13.29 -13.05 12.35
N ASN A 263 -12.23 -12.77 11.58
CA ASN A 263 -12.32 -12.34 10.18
C ASN A 263 -11.30 -13.04 9.28
N ARG A 264 -10.79 -14.20 9.70
CA ARG A 264 -9.89 -15.00 8.87
C ARG A 264 -10.61 -15.35 7.57
N PRO A 265 -10.07 -14.96 6.41
CA PRO A 265 -10.73 -15.21 5.15
C PRO A 265 -10.71 -16.71 4.81
N TYR A 266 -11.77 -17.18 4.15
CA TYR A 266 -11.84 -18.54 3.64
C TYR A 266 -10.94 -18.69 2.42
N LYS A 267 -10.12 -19.75 2.40
CA LYS A 267 -9.43 -20.19 1.19
C LYS A 267 -10.34 -21.24 0.53
N HIS A 268 -10.84 -20.93 -0.65
CA HIS A 268 -11.57 -21.90 -1.48
C HIS A 268 -10.59 -22.86 -2.16
#